data_AF-A0A1M3I6W9-F1
#
_entry.id   AF-A0A1M3I6W9-F1
#
_cell.length_a   1.000
_cell.length_b   1.000
_cell.length_c   1.000
_cell.angle_alpha   90.00
_cell.angle_beta   90.00
_cell.angle_gamma   90.00
#
_symmetry.space_group_name_H-M   'P 1'
#
loop_
_entity.id
_entity.type
_entity.pdbx_description
1 polymer ?
#
loop_
_entity_poly.entity_id
_entity_poly.type
_entity_poly.pdbx_seq_one_letter_code
_entity_poly.pdbx_strand_id
1 'polypeptide(L)' 'MSKIEDLRAKTDDQLTAELVELKREQFNLRFQAATSQLERPARVKEVRREIARIKTLQSERTAAAKA' A
#
# COMPACT_ATOMS: atom_id res chain seq x y z
N MET A 1 -7.77 6.54 1.64
CA MET A 1 -7.07 6.27 2.92
C MET A 1 -7.81 5.16 3.64
N SER A 2 -7.36 3.92 3.52
CA SER A 2 -7.87 2.81 4.34
C SER A 2 -7.61 3.08 5.82
N LYS A 3 -8.57 2.71 6.69
CA LYS A 3 -8.35 2.75 8.14
C LYS A 3 -7.44 1.59 8.51
N ILE A 4 -6.59 1.79 9.52
CA ILE A 4 -5.64 0.75 9.98
C ILE A 4 -6.41 -0.49 10.48
N GLU A 5 -7.58 -0.29 11.06
CA GLU A 5 -8.49 -1.34 11.51
C GLU A 5 -8.86 -2.30 10.37
N ASP A 6 -9.22 -1.76 9.21
CA ASP A 6 -9.57 -2.55 8.01
C ASP A 6 -8.39 -3.40 7.53
N LEU A 7 -7.16 -2.88 7.63
CA LEU A 7 -5.94 -3.62 7.26
C LEU A 7 -5.62 -4.73 8.27
N ARG A 8 -5.87 -4.49 9.56
CA ARG A 8 -5.64 -5.51 10.61
C ARG A 8 -6.60 -6.70 10.50
N ALA A 9 -7.81 -6.48 10.00
CA ALA A 9 -8.80 -7.54 9.77
C ALA A 9 -8.44 -8.47 8.59
N LYS A 10 -7.53 -8.06 7.70
CA LYS A 10 -7.11 -8.86 6.54
C LYS A 10 -6.11 -9.95 6.90
N THR A 11 -6.16 -11.05 6.16
CA THR A 11 -5.15 -12.12 6.24
C THR A 11 -3.82 -11.69 5.61
N ASP A 12 -2.73 -12.39 5.91
CA ASP A 12 -1.41 -12.09 5.33
C ASP A 12 -1.39 -12.20 3.79
N ASP A 13 -2.14 -13.17 3.24
CA ASP A 13 -2.28 -13.34 1.79
C ASP A 13 -3.05 -12.18 1.16
N GLN A 14 -4.14 -11.73 1.81
CA GLN A 14 -4.92 -10.57 1.36
C GLN A 14 -4.09 -9.28 1.39
N LEU A 15 -3.30 -9.08 2.44
CA LEU A 15 -2.37 -7.95 2.54
C LEU A 15 -1.30 -7.99 1.45
N THR A 16 -0.79 -9.18 1.14
CA THR A 16 0.20 -9.36 0.08
C THR A 16 -0.39 -9.08 -1.30
N ALA A 17 -1.61 -9.55 -1.57
CA ALA A 17 -2.31 -9.27 -2.82
C ALA A 17 -2.57 -7.77 -2.99
N GLU A 18 -3.08 -7.10 -1.95
CA GLU A 18 -3.32 -5.65 -1.96
C GLU A 18 -2.03 -4.86 -2.14
N LEU A 19 -0.92 -5.30 -1.53
CA LEU A 19 0.39 -4.69 -1.71
C LEU A 19 0.88 -4.75 -3.17
N VAL A 20 0.60 -5.86 -3.87
CA VAL A 20 0.94 -6.00 -5.30
C VAL A 20 0.13 -5.02 -6.15
N GLU A 21 -1.17 -4.92 -5.91
CA GLU A 21 -2.03 -4.00 -6.65
C GLU A 21 -1.65 -2.53 -6.41
N LEU A 22 -1.37 -2.15 -5.15
CA LEU A 22 -0.92 -0.79 -4.83
C LEU A 22 0.43 -0.46 -5.47
N LYS A 23 1.34 -1.43 -5.61
CA LYS A 23 2.62 -1.23 -6.32
C LYS A 23 2.40 -1.04 -7.83
N ARG A 24 1.47 -1.78 -8.44
CA ARG A 24 1.10 -1.58 -9.84
C ARG A 24 0.49 -0.20 -10.05
N GLU A 25 -0.42 0.22 -9.16
CA GLU A 25 -0.99 1.57 -9.19
C GLU A 25 0.10 2.64 -9.02
N GLN A 26 1.02 2.47 -8.08
CA GLN A 26 2.15 3.39 -7.90
C GLN A 26 3.00 3.52 -9.17
N PHE A 27 3.28 2.42 -9.86
CA PHE A 27 4.01 2.43 -11.13
C PHE A 27 3.26 3.24 -12.19
N ASN A 28 1.96 2.99 -12.34
CA ASN A 28 1.11 3.71 -13.29
C ASN A 28 1.06 5.21 -12.97
N LEU A 29 0.94 5.58 -11.70
CA LEU A 29 0.95 6.99 -11.28
C LEU A 29 2.31 7.67 -11.55
N ARG A 30 3.43 6.94 -11.41
CA ARG A 30 4.76 7.45 -11.78
C ARG A 30 4.88 7.66 -13.29
N PHE A 31 4.31 6.75 -14.08
CA PHE A 31 4.27 6.89 -15.52
C PHE A 31 3.43 8.10 -15.95
N GLN A 32 2.23 8.26 -15.41
CA GLN A 32 1.36 9.43 -15.65
C GLN A 32 2.02 10.75 -15.23
N ALA A 33 2.74 10.75 -14.11
CA ALA A 33 3.51 11.93 -13.68
C ALA A 33 4.60 12.30 -14.67
N ALA A 34 5.30 11.32 -15.25
CA ALA A 34 6.33 11.55 -16.26
C ALA A 34 5.76 12.05 -17.60
N THR A 35 4.56 11.61 -17.98
CA THR A 35 3.87 12.07 -19.20
C THR A 35 3.06 13.36 -19.00
N SER A 36 3.11 13.97 -17.81
CA SER A 36 2.30 15.14 -17.44
C SER A 36 0.78 14.94 -17.56
N GLN A 37 0.31 13.70 -17.45
CA GLN A 37 -1.11 13.30 -17.51
C GLN A 37 -1.69 12.97 -16.12
N LEU A 38 -1.02 13.40 -15.05
CA LEU A 38 -1.42 13.07 -13.69
C LEU A 38 -2.59 13.96 -13.22
N GLU A 39 -3.81 13.42 -13.28
CA GLU A 39 -5.02 14.14 -12.87
C GLU A 39 -5.18 14.26 -11.35
N ARG A 40 -4.67 13.28 -10.58
CA ARG A 40 -4.87 13.20 -9.12
C ARG A 40 -3.54 13.08 -8.33
N PRO A 41 -2.77 14.16 -8.17
CA PRO A 41 -1.49 14.13 -7.44
C PRO A 41 -1.59 13.65 -5.99
N ALA A 42 -2.72 13.91 -5.32
CA ALA A 42 -2.97 13.44 -3.96
C ALA A 42 -2.92 11.91 -3.85
N ARG A 43 -3.35 11.18 -4.90
CA ARG A 43 -3.38 9.72 -4.92
C ARG A 43 -1.99 9.10 -4.79
N VAL A 44 -0.96 9.76 -5.33
CA VAL A 44 0.45 9.33 -5.19
C VAL A 44 0.83 9.22 -3.71
N LYS A 45 0.48 10.23 -2.91
CA LYS A 45 0.77 10.27 -1.48
C LYS A 45 -0.06 9.23 -0.71
N GLU A 46 -1.31 9.03 -1.10
CA GLU A 46 -2.19 8.02 -0.50
C GLU A 46 -1.66 6.59 -0.73
N VAL A 47 -1.38 6.21 -1.98
CA VAL A 47 -0.85 4.89 -2.35
C VAL A 47 0.46 4.62 -1.61
N ARG A 48 1.37 5.62 -1.55
CA ARG A 48 2.62 5.49 -0.78
C ARG A 48 2.37 5.21 0.70
N ARG A 49 1.38 5.87 1.32
CA ARG A 49 1.02 5.68 2.73
C ARG A 49 0.34 4.33 2.95
N GLU A 50 -0.52 3.90 2.04
CA GLU A 50 -1.21 2.60 2.10
C GLU A 50 -0.19 1.44 2.02
N ILE A 51 0.78 1.52 1.09
CA ILE A 51 1.91 0.58 1.01
C ILE A 51 2.71 0.54 2.31
N ALA A 52 3.03 1.71 2.88
CA ALA A 52 3.80 1.78 4.12
C ALA A 52 3.08 1.10 5.28
N ARG A 53 1.77 1.35 5.44
CA ARG A 53 0.96 0.73 6.50
C ARG A 53 0.90 -0.79 6.40
N ILE A 54 0.70 -1.32 5.18
CA ILE A 54 0.69 -2.78 4.96
C ILE A 54 2.03 -3.39 5.35
N LYS A 55 3.14 -2.79 4.91
CA LYS A 55 4.48 -3.26 5.27
C LYS A 55 4.74 -3.20 6.77
N THR A 56 4.31 -2.12 7.44
CA THR A 56 4.43 -2.01 8.90
C THR A 56 3.68 -3.13 9.60
N LEU A 57 2.43 -3.41 9.19
CA LEU A 57 1.63 -4.49 9.78
C LEU A 57 2.26 -5.88 9.54
N GLN A 58 2.82 -6.13 8.35
CA GLN A 58 3.56 -7.37 8.06
C GLN A 58 4.81 -7.49 8.94
N SER A 59 5.55 -6.40 9.16
CA SER A 59 6.69 -6.38 10.09
C SER A 59 6.26 -6.62 11.54
N GLU A 60 5.16 -6.02 11.99
CA GLU A 60 4.60 -6.26 13.33
C GLU A 60 4.22 -7.74 13.54
N ARG A 61 3.54 -8.35 12.57
CA ARG A 61 3.16 -9.78 12.60
C ARG A 61 4.37 -10.70 12.62
N THR A 62 5.37 -10.42 11.79
CA THR A 62 6.61 -11.23 11.75
C THR A 62 7.47 -11.07 12.99
N ALA A 63 7.48 -9.89 13.62
CA ALA A 63 8.14 -9.68 14.92
C ALA A 63 7.42 -10.43 16.04
N ALA A 64 6.09 -10.40 16.07
CA ALA A 64 5.28 -11.13 17.05
C ALA A 64 5.42 -12.65 16.91
N ALA A 65 5.52 -13.18 15.69
CA ALA A 65 5.71 -14.61 15.45
C ALA A 65 7.11 -15.14 15.82
N LYS A 66 8.08 -14.25 16.02
CA LYS A 66 9.47 -14.60 16.40
C LYS A 66 9.72 -14.51 17.91
N ALA A 67 8.80 -13.93 18.67
CA ALA A 67 8.85 -13.82 20.13
C ALA A 67 8.17 -15.02 20.79
#